data_AF-A0A2C6BHB4-F1
#
_entry.id   AF-A0A2C6BHB4-F1
#
_cell.length_a   1.000
_cell.length_b   1.000
_cell.length_c   1.000
_cell.angle_alpha   90.00
_cell.angle_beta   90.00
_cell.angle_gamma   90.00
#
_symmetry.space_group_name_H-M   'P 1'
#
loop_
_entity.id
_entity.type
_entity.pdbx_description
1 polymer ?
#
loop_
_entity_poly.entity_id
_entity_poly.type
_entity_poly.pdbx_seq_one_letter_code
_entity_poly.pdbx_strand_id
1 'polypeptide(L)'
;MKKLAILVLGVLSLVACTDQKVVNYNTARLDVIEDYLRNHKCVKPSENFDKLVEEGKIEYAEEYVSLEKEAKQWEREKTQQQQ
;
A
#
# COMPACT_ATOMS: atom_id res chain seq x y z
N MET A 1 25.32 23.66 23.21
CA MET A 1 24.71 23.74 21.86
C MET A 1 25.48 22.97 20.79
N LYS A 2 26.82 23.04 20.69
CA LYS A 2 27.59 22.28 19.68
C LYS A 2 27.51 20.74 19.80
N LYS A 3 27.40 20.20 21.02
CA LYS A 3 27.31 18.74 21.26
C LYS A 3 25.95 18.12 20.87
N LEU A 4 24.88 18.92 20.87
CA LEU A 4 23.53 18.47 20.46
C LEU A 4 23.44 18.36 18.93
N ALA A 5 24.06 19.28 18.19
CA ALA A 5 24.08 19.23 16.72
C ALA A 5 24.80 17.98 16.18
N ILE A 6 25.90 17.58 16.83
CA ILE A 6 26.68 16.38 16.45
C ILE A 6 25.87 15.10 16.71
N LEU A 7 25.03 15.09 17.75
CA LEU A 7 24.19 13.93 18.09
C LEU A 7 23.04 13.77 17.09
N VAL A 8 22.45 14.88 16.62
CA VAL A 8 21.43 14.87 15.57
C VAL A 8 22.02 14.45 14.21
N LEU A 9 23.21 14.92 13.86
CA LEU A 9 23.92 14.50 12.64
C LEU A 9 24.34 13.02 12.66
N GLY A 10 24.74 12.49 13.83
CA GLY A 10 25.11 11.08 14.00
C GLY A 10 23.92 10.10 13.99
N VAL A 11 22.72 10.56 14.35
CA VAL A 11 21.49 9.75 14.24
C VAL A 11 20.97 9.73 12.80
N LEU A 12 21.09 10.84 12.06
CA LEU A 12 20.70 10.92 10.65
C LEU A 12 21.57 10.02 9.75
N SER A 13 22.85 9.83 10.07
CA SER A 13 23.75 8.96 9.30
C SER A 13 23.49 7.45 9.51
N LEU A 14 22.82 7.06 10.60
CA LEU A 14 22.44 5.65 10.84
C LEU A 14 21.17 5.24 10.10
N VAL A 15 20.29 6.18 9.75
CA VAL A 15 19.12 5.94 8.89
C VAL A 15 19.50 5.88 7.40
N ALA A 16 20.70 6.34 7.04
CA ALA A 16 21.17 6.49 5.67
C ALA A 16 21.79 5.21 5.05
N CYS A 17 21.91 4.10 5.78
CA CYS A 17 22.38 2.82 5.23
C CYS A 17 21.21 1.92 4.81
N THR A 18 20.13 2.49 4.26
CA THR A 18 19.18 1.67 3.53
C THR A 18 19.81 1.33 2.19
N ASP A 19 19.93 0.04 1.84
CA ASP A 19 20.48 -0.36 0.54
C ASP A 19 19.56 0.16 -0.57
N GLN A 20 19.96 1.27 -1.19
CA GLN A 20 19.18 1.95 -2.22
C GLN A 20 18.84 1.01 -3.39
N LYS A 21 19.68 0.00 -3.67
CA LYS A 21 19.38 -0.99 -4.72
C LYS A 21 18.23 -1.89 -4.30
N VAL A 22 18.22 -2.33 -3.04
CA VAL A 22 17.12 -3.15 -2.49
C VAL A 22 15.82 -2.36 -2.45
N VAL A 23 15.87 -1.09 -2.03
CA VAL A 23 14.70 -0.20 -2.05
C VAL A 23 14.15 -0.08 -3.47
N ASN A 24 14.99 0.32 -4.43
CA ASN A 24 14.57 0.51 -5.81
C ASN A 24 14.03 -0.79 -6.43
N TYR A 25 14.66 -1.93 -6.14
CA TYR A 25 14.20 -3.23 -6.61
C TYR A 25 12.81 -3.59 -6.07
N ASN A 26 12.58 -3.36 -4.78
CA ASN A 26 11.29 -3.64 -4.15
C ASN A 26 10.20 -2.68 -4.64
N THR A 27 10.50 -1.39 -4.80
CA THR A 27 9.56 -0.41 -5.38
C THR A 27 9.11 -0.84 -6.78
N ALA A 28 10.05 -1.16 -7.68
CA ALA A 28 9.71 -1.58 -9.03
C ALA A 28 8.86 -2.86 -9.06
N ARG A 29 9.08 -3.79 -8.13
CA ARG A 29 8.26 -5.01 -8.03
C ARG A 29 6.86 -4.74 -7.49
N LEU A 30 6.74 -3.86 -6.51
CA LEU A 30 5.44 -3.47 -5.98
C LEU A 30 4.62 -2.79 -7.07
N ASP A 31 5.21 -1.87 -7.84
CA ASP A 31 4.52 -1.21 -8.96
C ASP A 31 3.92 -2.24 -9.95
N VAL A 32 4.70 -3.25 -10.34
CA VAL A 32 4.25 -4.33 -11.24
C VAL A 32 3.09 -5.14 -10.63
N ILE A 33 3.17 -5.45 -9.33
CA ILE A 33 2.11 -6.19 -8.64
C ILE A 33 0.84 -5.36 -8.56
N GLU A 34 0.95 -4.09 -8.16
CA GLU A 34 -0.21 -3.22 -8.04
C GLU A 34 -0.86 -2.96 -9.41
N ASP A 35 -0.07 -2.81 -10.48
CA ASP A 35 -0.58 -2.70 -11.84
C ASP A 35 -1.31 -3.98 -12.26
N TYR A 36 -0.77 -5.15 -11.94
CA TYR A 36 -1.46 -6.40 -12.22
C TYR A 36 -2.81 -6.46 -11.49
N LEU A 37 -2.83 -6.18 -10.19
CA LEU A 37 -4.04 -6.22 -9.36
C LEU A 37 -5.10 -5.19 -9.80
N ARG A 38 -4.70 -3.97 -10.19
CA ARG A 38 -5.61 -2.95 -10.73
C ARG A 38 -6.26 -3.37 -12.04
N ASN A 39 -5.48 -3.97 -12.93
CA ASN A 39 -5.93 -4.24 -14.30
C ASN A 39 -6.64 -5.59 -14.45
N HIS A 40 -6.39 -6.54 -13.56
CA HIS A 40 -7.02 -7.85 -13.58
C HIS A 40 -8.17 -7.90 -12.60
N LYS A 41 -9.31 -7.32 -12.98
CA LYS A 41 -10.57 -7.50 -12.25
C LYS A 41 -10.94 -8.98 -12.26
N CYS A 42 -11.13 -9.53 -11.07
CA CYS A 42 -11.62 -10.89 -10.89
C CYS A 42 -13.02 -10.95 -11.52
N VAL A 43 -13.12 -11.73 -12.60
CA VAL A 43 -14.34 -12.05 -13.35
C VAL A 43 -14.79 -11.01 -14.39
N LYS A 44 -14.95 -11.49 -15.64
CA LYS A 44 -15.61 -10.74 -16.71
C LYS A 44 -17.13 -10.74 -16.45
N PRO A 45 -17.83 -9.61 -16.63
CA PRO A 45 -19.29 -9.60 -16.56
C PRO A 45 -19.85 -10.62 -17.55
N SER A 46 -20.69 -11.52 -17.07
CA SER A 46 -21.42 -12.47 -17.89
C SER A 46 -22.84 -12.58 -17.36
N GLU A 47 -23.80 -12.86 -18.23
CA GLU A 47 -25.22 -12.92 -17.85
C GLU A 47 -25.48 -13.93 -16.71
N ASN A 48 -24.68 -15.00 -16.61
CA ASN A 48 -24.76 -15.96 -15.52
C ASN A 48 -24.10 -15.46 -14.23
N PHE A 49 -23.07 -14.61 -14.33
CA PHE A 49 -22.43 -14.02 -13.16
C PHE A 49 -23.38 -13.04 -12.46
N ASP A 50 -24.07 -12.18 -13.21
CA ASP A 50 -25.02 -11.21 -12.64
C ASP A 50 -26.18 -11.93 -11.93
N LYS A 51 -26.70 -13.02 -12.53
CA LYS A 51 -27.73 -13.86 -11.89
C LYS A 51 -27.22 -14.49 -10.58
N LEU A 52 -25.98 -14.98 -10.54
CA LEU A 52 -25.42 -15.56 -9.31
C LEU A 52 -25.20 -14.52 -8.22
N VAL A 53 -24.90 -13.26 -8.59
CA VAL A 53 -24.83 -12.13 -7.65
C VAL A 53 -26.22 -11.75 -7.14
N GLU A 54 -27.22 -11.64 -8.01
CA GLU A 54 -28.62 -11.35 -7.64
C GLU A 54 -29.22 -12.46 -6.74
N GLU A 55 -28.86 -13.71 -6.99
CA GLU A 55 -29.24 -14.87 -6.17
C GLU A 55 -28.45 -14.95 -4.85
N GLY A 56 -27.47 -14.07 -4.62
CA GLY A 56 -26.65 -14.03 -3.40
C GLY A 56 -25.69 -15.21 -3.24
N LYS A 57 -25.39 -15.93 -4.34
CA LYS A 57 -24.49 -17.10 -4.33
C LYS A 57 -23.02 -16.71 -4.39
N ILE A 58 -22.72 -15.54 -4.95
CA ILE A 58 -21.39 -14.96 -5.07
C ILE A 58 -21.46 -13.44 -4.87
N GLU A 59 -20.34 -12.83 -4.51
CA GLU A 59 -20.21 -11.38 -4.37
C GLU A 59 -19.09 -10.85 -5.28
N TYR A 60 -19.14 -9.56 -5.58
CA TYR A 60 -18.01 -8.88 -6.21
C TYR A 60 -16.82 -8.89 -5.26
N ALA A 61 -15.63 -9.24 -5.77
CA ALA A 61 -14.41 -9.02 -5.02
C ALA A 61 -14.23 -7.51 -4.80
N GLU A 62 -13.79 -7.12 -3.61
CA GLU A 62 -13.44 -5.73 -3.31
C GLU A 62 -12.40 -5.21 -4.31
N GLU A 63 -12.54 -3.95 -4.71
CA GLU A 63 -11.55 -3.33 -5.59
C GLU A 63 -10.22 -3.20 -4.85
N TYR A 64 -9.13 -3.60 -5.52
CA TYR A 64 -7.81 -3.51 -4.95
C TYR A 64 -7.48 -2.06 -4.56
N VAL A 65 -7.06 -1.87 -3.31
CA VAL A 65 -6.58 -0.59 -2.78
C VAL A 65 -5.05 -0.62 -2.78
N SER A 66 -4.43 0.40 -3.38
CA SER A 66 -2.96 0.54 -3.39
C SER A 66 -2.42 0.70 -1.97
N LEU A 67 -1.22 0.17 -1.71
CA LEU A 67 -0.59 0.22 -0.40
C LEU A 67 -0.40 1.66 0.12
N GLU A 68 -0.17 2.62 -0.77
CA GLU A 68 -0.06 4.04 -0.41
C GLU A 68 -1.38 4.60 0.19
N LYS A 69 -2.53 4.22 -0.39
CA LYS A 69 -3.84 4.65 0.09
C LYS A 69 -4.18 4.01 1.43
N GLU A 70 -3.86 2.72 1.60
CA GLU A 70 -4.01 2.02 2.87
C GLU A 70 -3.15 2.67 3.97
N ALA A 71 -1.88 2.98 3.67
CA ALA A 71 -0.98 3.65 4.60
C ALA A 71 -1.53 5.03 5.04
N LYS A 72 -2.01 5.84 4.08
CA LYS A 72 -2.63 7.14 4.37
C LYS A 72 -3.89 7.00 5.22
N GLN A 73 -4.69 5.97 4.99
CA GLN A 73 -5.88 5.72 5.81
C GLN A 73 -5.49 5.33 7.24
N TRP A 74 -4.54 4.41 7.39
CA TRP A 74 -4.03 3.98 8.67
C TRP A 74 -3.46 5.15 9.50
N GLU A 75 -2.71 6.07 8.86
CA GLU A 75 -2.21 7.28 9.53
C GLU A 75 -3.34 8.20 10.01
N ARG A 76 -4.40 8.38 9.22
CA ARG A 76 -5.57 9.19 9.60
C ARG A 76 -6.31 8.57 10.79
N GLU A 77 -6.57 7.26 10.74
CA GLU A 77 -7.26 6.52 11.80
C GLU A 77 -6.48 6.60 13.12
N LYS A 78 -5.16 6.42 13.05
CA LYS A 78 -4.29 6.56 14.23
C LYS A 78 -4.33 7.98 14.81
N THR A 79 -4.37 9.00 13.96
CA THR A 79 -4.42 10.41 14.40
C THR A 79 -5.76 10.75 15.06
N GLN A 80 -6.87 10.20 14.54
CA GLN A 80 -8.22 10.40 15.09
C GLN A 80 -8.43 9.65 16.41
N GLN A 81 -7.82 8.48 16.60
CA GLN A 81 -7.88 7.74 17.87
C GLN A 81 -7.10 8.40 19.01
N GLN A 82 -6.20 9.33 18.69
CA GLN A 82 -5.37 10.05 19.67
C GLN A 82 -5.95 11.42 20.07
N GLN A 83 -7.10 11.82 19.49
CA GLN A 83 -7.85 13.04 19.82
C GLN A 83 -9.07 12.70 20.68
#